data_AF-A0A9Q1DA05-F1
#
_entry.id   AF-A0A9Q1DA05-F1
#
_cell.length_a   1.000
_cell.length_b   1.000
_cell.length_c   1.000
_cell.angle_alpha   90.00
_cell.angle_beta   90.00
_cell.angle_gamma   90.00
#
_symmetry.space_group_name_H-M   'P 1'
#
loop_
_entity.id
_entity.type
_entity.pdbx_description
1 polymer ?
#
loop_
_entity_poly.entity_id
_entity_poly.type
_entity_poly.pdbx_seq_one_letter_code
_entity_poly.pdbx_strand_id
1 'polypeptide(L)'
;MRHPDPAIGSESLLARKPEAISVYHQKLEREARICRLLKHSNIVRLHDSISEEGFHYLLFDLVTGGELFEDIVAREYYSEADASHCIQQILEAVLHCHQMGVVHRDLKPENLLLASKCKNAAVKLADFGLAIEVQGDQQAWFGFAGTPGYLSPEVLRKEAYGKPVDIWACGVILYILLVGYPLLGRGSAQALPADQSRGLRLPLP
;
A
#
# COMPACT_ATOMS: atom_id res chain seq x y z
N MET A 1 14.80 44.90 34.94
CA MET A 1 14.58 44.38 33.58
C MET A 1 14.65 42.86 33.63
N ARG A 2 13.50 42.19 33.70
CA ARG A 2 13.38 40.74 33.49
C ARG A 2 12.53 40.56 32.25
N HIS A 3 13.07 39.91 31.23
CA HIS A 3 12.32 39.48 30.07
C HIS A 3 11.30 38.40 30.50
N PRO A 4 10.04 38.45 30.05
CA PRO A 4 9.16 37.31 30.15
C PRO A 4 9.43 36.33 29.00
N ASP A 5 9.56 35.04 29.34
CA ASP A 5 9.62 33.94 28.38
C ASP A 5 8.34 33.88 27.53
N PRO A 6 8.43 33.59 26.22
CA PRO A 6 7.26 33.33 25.40
C PRO A 6 6.69 31.96 25.79
N ALA A 7 5.41 31.96 26.15
CA ALA A 7 4.64 30.76 26.38
C ALA A 7 4.83 29.77 25.22
N ILE A 8 5.33 28.58 25.54
CA ILE A 8 5.33 27.42 24.66
C ILE A 8 3.86 27.15 24.34
N GLY A 9 3.50 27.35 23.07
CA GLY A 9 2.18 27.09 22.54
C GLY A 9 1.83 25.61 22.70
N SER A 10 1.10 25.29 23.76
CA SER A 10 0.30 24.10 23.87
C SER A 10 -0.99 24.28 23.06
N GLU A 11 -0.86 24.51 21.75
CA GLU A 11 -1.99 24.45 20.82
C GLU A 11 -2.35 22.98 20.56
N SER A 12 -3.20 22.48 21.46
CA SER A 12 -4.37 21.64 21.16
C SER A 12 -4.25 20.65 20.00
N LEU A 13 -3.68 19.48 20.31
CA LEU A 13 -3.90 18.23 19.55
C LEU A 13 -5.37 17.73 19.60
N LEU A 14 -6.34 18.49 20.14
CA LEU A 14 -7.62 17.94 20.62
C LEU A 14 -8.90 18.59 20.07
N ALA A 15 -8.87 19.33 18.97
CA ALA A 15 -10.12 19.80 18.35
C ALA A 15 -10.13 19.63 16.84
N ARG A 16 -10.10 18.38 16.35
CA ARG A 16 -10.58 18.11 14.98
C ARG A 16 -12.08 18.44 14.95
N LYS A 17 -12.52 19.17 13.92
CA LYS A 17 -13.95 19.51 13.73
C LYS A 17 -14.80 18.22 13.78
N PRO A 18 -15.98 18.21 14.41
CA PRO A 18 -16.81 17.02 14.59
C PRO A 18 -17.17 16.32 13.26
N GLU A 19 -17.30 17.08 12.18
CA GLU A 19 -17.52 16.58 10.82
C GLU A 19 -16.32 15.79 10.27
N ALA A 20 -15.10 16.23 10.54
CA ALA A 20 -13.89 15.52 10.14
C ALA A 20 -13.77 14.19 10.91
N ILE A 21 -14.11 14.20 12.20
CA ILE A 21 -14.12 12.99 13.04
C ILE A 21 -15.08 11.96 12.44
N SER A 22 -16.32 12.32 12.09
CA SER A 22 -17.28 11.35 11.54
C SER A 22 -16.83 10.74 10.21
N VAL A 23 -16.15 11.51 9.34
CA VAL A 23 -15.61 11.01 8.07
C VAL A 23 -14.44 10.04 8.27
N TYR A 24 -13.53 10.30 9.22
CA TYR A 24 -12.44 9.37 9.52
C TYR A 24 -12.95 8.07 10.14
N HIS A 25 -13.94 8.16 11.03
CA HIS A 25 -14.63 6.99 11.60
C HIS A 25 -15.23 6.10 10.49
N GLN A 26 -15.96 6.69 9.54
CA GLN A 26 -16.55 5.93 8.41
C GLN A 26 -15.51 5.24 7.53
N LYS A 27 -14.33 5.86 7.33
CA LYS A 27 -13.22 5.23 6.58
C LYS A 27 -12.65 4.03 7.32
N LEU A 28 -12.42 4.14 8.63
CA LEU A 28 -11.87 3.06 9.45
C LEU A 28 -12.86 1.89 9.59
N GLU A 29 -14.15 2.17 9.75
CA GLU A 29 -15.17 1.12 9.77
C GLU A 29 -15.26 0.38 8.43
N ARG A 30 -15.12 1.11 7.32
CA ARG A 30 -15.04 0.50 5.98
C ARG A 30 -13.82 -0.39 5.85
N GLU A 31 -12.65 0.10 6.23
CA GLU A 31 -11.41 -0.67 6.18
C GLU A 31 -11.52 -1.94 7.03
N ALA A 32 -12.00 -1.82 8.27
CA ALA A 32 -12.22 -2.97 9.15
C ALA A 32 -13.17 -4.00 8.52
N ARG A 33 -14.26 -3.55 7.89
CA ARG A 33 -15.20 -4.43 7.17
C ARG A 33 -14.52 -5.14 6.01
N ILE A 34 -13.79 -4.42 5.16
CA ILE A 34 -13.07 -5.00 4.02
C ILE A 34 -12.05 -6.02 4.51
N CYS A 35 -11.20 -5.67 5.47
CA CYS A 35 -10.17 -6.55 5.99
C CYS A 35 -10.74 -7.83 6.63
N ARG A 36 -11.94 -7.78 7.24
CA ARG A 36 -12.63 -8.98 7.77
C ARG A 36 -13.03 -9.98 6.69
N LEU A 37 -13.32 -9.51 5.47
CA LEU A 37 -13.67 -10.35 4.32
C LEU A 37 -12.45 -11.05 3.72
N LEU A 38 -11.28 -10.42 3.82
CA LEU A 38 -10.06 -10.88 3.16
C LEU A 38 -9.28 -11.86 4.04
N LYS A 39 -9.34 -13.14 3.68
CA LYS A 39 -8.60 -14.23 4.33
C LYS A 39 -7.71 -14.93 3.30
N HIS A 40 -6.46 -14.51 3.21
CA HIS A 40 -5.49 -15.05 2.27
C HIS A 40 -4.09 -15.10 2.90
N SER A 41 -3.26 -16.08 2.53
CA SER A 41 -1.88 -16.21 3.05
C SER A 41 -1.01 -14.99 2.73
N ASN A 42 -1.26 -14.32 1.60
CA ASN A 42 -0.53 -13.14 1.15
C ASN A 42 -1.21 -11.81 1.48
N ILE A 43 -2.17 -11.78 2.41
CA ILE A 43 -2.78 -10.54 2.92
C ILE A 43 -2.55 -10.47 4.43
N VAL A 44 -2.28 -9.27 4.95
CA VAL A 44 -2.19 -9.03 6.40
C VAL A 44 -3.59 -9.19 7.01
N ARG A 45 -3.75 -10.17 7.89
CA ARG A 45 -5.06 -10.48 8.46
C ARG A 45 -5.43 -9.48 9.56
N LEU A 46 -6.66 -8.99 9.52
CA LEU A 46 -7.28 -8.34 10.67
C LEU A 46 -7.85 -9.39 11.63
N HIS A 47 -7.38 -9.36 12.88
CA HIS A 47 -7.88 -10.21 13.96
C HIS A 47 -9.09 -9.61 14.64
N ASP A 48 -9.04 -8.32 14.96
CA ASP A 48 -10.13 -7.63 15.66
C ASP A 48 -10.12 -6.12 15.40
N SER A 49 -11.21 -5.44 15.73
CA SER A 49 -11.29 -3.98 15.76
C SER A 49 -12.01 -3.47 17.00
N ILE A 50 -11.39 -2.56 17.73
CA ILE A 50 -11.89 -2.01 19.00
C ILE A 50 -12.19 -0.53 18.81
N SER A 51 -13.27 -0.05 19.43
CA SER A 51 -13.70 1.35 19.40
C SER A 51 -13.89 1.83 20.82
N GLU A 52 -13.05 2.75 21.29
CA GLU A 52 -13.07 3.24 22.68
C GLU A 52 -12.60 4.70 22.75
N GLU A 53 -13.29 5.52 23.56
CA GLU A 53 -12.90 6.92 23.87
C GLU A 53 -12.58 7.82 22.65
N GLY A 54 -13.23 7.58 21.50
CA GLY A 54 -13.00 8.34 20.27
C GLY A 54 -11.80 7.86 19.43
N PHE A 55 -11.21 6.72 19.80
CA PHE A 55 -10.18 6.02 19.03
C PHE A 55 -10.73 4.73 18.44
N HIS A 56 -10.16 4.35 17.30
CA HIS A 56 -10.40 3.07 16.64
C HIS A 56 -9.09 2.33 16.48
N TYR A 57 -9.05 1.10 16.98
CA TYR A 57 -7.88 0.23 16.93
C TYR A 57 -8.18 -0.94 16.01
N LEU A 58 -7.27 -1.19 15.06
CA LEU A 58 -7.33 -2.35 14.18
C LEU A 58 -6.16 -3.27 14.54
N LEU A 59 -6.46 -4.51 14.94
CA LEU A 59 -5.48 -5.47 15.41
C LEU A 59 -5.12 -6.43 14.27
N PHE A 60 -3.95 -6.25 13.67
CA PHE A 60 -3.49 -7.01 12.51
C PHE A 60 -2.44 -8.08 12.87
N ASP A 61 -2.14 -8.99 11.92
CA ASP A 61 -0.97 -9.86 11.98
C ASP A 61 0.29 -9.03 12.29
N LEU A 62 1.15 -9.52 13.17
CA LEU A 62 2.49 -8.95 13.35
C LEU A 62 3.40 -9.38 12.19
N VAL A 63 3.77 -8.43 11.34
CA VAL A 63 4.66 -8.64 10.19
C VAL A 63 6.04 -8.10 10.53
N THR A 64 7.07 -8.94 10.50
CA THR A 64 8.41 -8.59 11.05
C THR A 64 9.53 -8.51 10.01
N GLY A 65 9.24 -8.84 8.75
CA GLY A 65 10.22 -8.84 7.67
C GLY A 65 10.52 -7.47 7.08
N GLY A 66 9.74 -6.44 7.44
CA GLY A 66 9.86 -5.11 6.84
C GLY A 66 9.25 -5.03 5.45
N GLU A 67 9.64 -4.01 4.69
CA GLU A 67 9.16 -3.78 3.33
C GLU A 67 9.89 -4.67 2.33
N LEU A 68 9.14 -5.21 1.36
CA LEU A 68 9.68 -6.07 0.30
C LEU A 68 10.80 -5.37 -0.48
N PHE A 69 10.62 -4.10 -0.80
CA PHE A 69 11.57 -3.36 -1.62
C PHE A 69 12.88 -3.03 -0.89
N GLU A 70 12.83 -2.76 0.41
CA GLU A 70 14.05 -2.59 1.21
C GLU A 70 14.87 -3.87 1.26
N ASP A 71 14.22 -5.02 1.43
CA ASP A 71 14.89 -6.33 1.40
C ASP A 71 15.53 -6.61 0.04
N ILE A 72 14.81 -6.32 -1.06
CA ILE A 72 15.34 -6.48 -2.43
C ILE A 72 16.58 -5.61 -2.65
N VAL A 73 16.53 -4.35 -2.21
CA VAL A 73 17.64 -3.40 -2.35
C VAL A 73 18.86 -3.80 -1.52
N ALA A 74 18.65 -4.44 -0.38
CA ALA A 74 19.72 -4.91 0.49
C ALA A 74 20.41 -6.19 -0.02
N ARG A 75 19.84 -6.89 -1.02
CA ARG A 75 20.43 -8.10 -1.59
C ARG A 75 21.55 -7.77 -2.57
N GLU A 76 22.64 -8.54 -2.50
CA GLU A 76 23.73 -8.47 -3.49
C GLU A 76 23.33 -9.01 -4.86
N TYR A 77 22.36 -9.94 -4.90
CA TYR A 77 21.88 -10.57 -6.12
C TYR A 77 20.36 -10.70 -6.11
N TYR A 78 19.74 -10.33 -7.22
CA TYR A 78 18.31 -10.44 -7.46
C TYR A 78 18.07 -10.84 -8.91
N SER A 79 17.26 -11.87 -9.13
CA SER A 79 17.01 -12.45 -10.47
C SER A 79 15.58 -12.23 -10.95
N GLU A 80 15.36 -12.41 -12.26
CA GLU A 80 13.99 -12.43 -12.81
C GLU A 80 13.12 -13.52 -12.20
N ALA A 81 13.73 -14.64 -11.76
CA ALA A 81 13.02 -15.69 -11.05
C ALA A 81 12.54 -15.23 -9.67
N ASP A 82 13.33 -14.44 -8.96
CA ASP A 82 12.92 -13.81 -7.69
C ASP A 82 11.78 -12.81 -7.93
N ALA A 83 11.88 -11.98 -8.98
CA ALA A 83 10.83 -11.06 -9.37
C ALA A 83 9.53 -11.77 -9.72
N SER A 84 9.61 -12.85 -10.49
CA SER A 84 8.47 -13.70 -10.85
C SER A 84 7.80 -14.29 -9.61
N HIS A 85 8.57 -14.78 -8.65
CA HIS A 85 8.03 -15.33 -7.40
C HIS A 85 7.36 -14.26 -6.52
N CYS A 86 7.93 -13.05 -6.46
CA CYS A 86 7.32 -11.95 -5.72
C CYS A 86 6.01 -11.49 -6.37
N ILE A 87 6.01 -11.24 -7.69
CA ILE A 87 4.81 -10.76 -8.38
C ILE A 87 3.69 -11.80 -8.38
N GLN A 88 4.01 -13.09 -8.41
CA GLN A 88 3.02 -14.16 -8.27
C GLN A 88 2.23 -14.00 -6.96
N GLN A 89 2.92 -13.88 -5.83
CA GLN A 89 2.28 -13.74 -4.51
C GLN A 89 1.43 -12.46 -4.40
N ILE A 90 1.88 -11.37 -5.02
CA ILE A 90 1.13 -10.11 -5.09
C ILE A 90 -0.15 -10.32 -5.90
N LEU A 91 -0.05 -10.95 -7.08
CA LEU A 91 -1.20 -11.23 -7.93
C LEU A 91 -2.19 -12.20 -7.28
N GLU A 92 -1.72 -13.19 -6.52
CA GLU A 92 -2.58 -14.09 -5.74
C GLU A 92 -3.38 -13.32 -4.67
N ALA A 93 -2.74 -12.40 -3.95
CA ALA A 93 -3.42 -11.50 -3.01
C ALA A 93 -4.47 -10.62 -3.70
N VAL A 94 -4.10 -9.98 -4.82
CA VAL A 94 -4.99 -9.10 -5.60
C VAL A 94 -6.16 -9.88 -6.20
N LEU A 95 -5.91 -11.09 -6.71
CA LEU A 95 -6.95 -11.98 -7.22
C LEU A 95 -7.98 -12.29 -6.12
N HIS A 96 -7.52 -12.62 -4.90
CA HIS A 96 -8.42 -12.86 -3.77
C HIS A 96 -9.27 -11.62 -3.44
N CYS A 97 -8.66 -10.43 -3.40
CA CYS A 97 -9.39 -9.17 -3.25
C CYS A 97 -10.48 -9.02 -4.32
N HIS A 98 -10.11 -9.22 -5.59
CA HIS A 98 -11.00 -9.06 -6.73
C HIS A 98 -12.14 -10.08 -6.73
N GLN A 99 -11.90 -11.32 -6.29
CA GLN A 99 -12.94 -12.34 -6.12
C GLN A 99 -13.94 -11.96 -5.03
N MET A 100 -13.48 -11.31 -3.96
CA MET A 100 -14.35 -10.76 -2.90
C MET A 100 -15.01 -9.43 -3.26
N GLY A 101 -14.86 -8.97 -4.51
CA GLY A 101 -15.42 -7.70 -4.97
C GLY A 101 -14.71 -6.49 -4.37
N VAL A 102 -13.46 -6.62 -3.94
CA VAL A 102 -12.65 -5.53 -3.38
C VAL A 102 -11.64 -5.04 -4.41
N VAL A 103 -11.51 -3.72 -4.55
CA VAL A 103 -10.42 -3.05 -5.30
C VAL A 103 -9.55 -2.31 -4.29
N HIS A 104 -8.24 -2.52 -4.33
CA HIS A 104 -7.31 -1.98 -3.33
C HIS A 104 -7.02 -0.49 -3.55
N ARG A 105 -6.76 -0.08 -4.79
CA ARG A 105 -6.50 1.30 -5.24
C ARG A 105 -5.26 2.00 -4.70
N ASP A 106 -4.40 1.31 -3.96
CA ASP A 106 -3.14 1.89 -3.45
C ASP A 106 -2.04 0.82 -3.35
N LEU A 107 -1.92 0.02 -4.41
CA LEU A 107 -0.82 -0.92 -4.54
C LEU A 107 0.47 -0.16 -4.86
N LYS A 108 1.44 -0.29 -3.95
CA LYS A 108 2.75 0.36 -4.01
C LYS A 108 3.75 -0.40 -3.12
N PRO A 109 5.07 -0.22 -3.30
CA PRO A 109 6.12 -0.81 -2.49
C PRO A 109 5.87 -0.80 -0.98
N GLU A 110 5.44 0.34 -0.45
CA GLU A 110 5.24 0.59 0.98
C GLU A 110 4.14 -0.30 1.58
N ASN A 111 3.22 -0.80 0.75
CA ASN A 111 2.11 -1.66 1.14
C ASN A 111 2.41 -3.15 0.91
N LEU A 112 3.64 -3.50 0.52
CA LEU A 112 4.10 -4.86 0.28
C LEU A 112 5.15 -5.24 1.32
N LEU A 113 4.72 -6.04 2.30
CA LEU A 113 5.55 -6.41 3.44
C LEU A 113 6.03 -7.86 3.33
N LEU A 114 7.05 -8.21 4.10
CA LEU A 114 7.53 -9.58 4.26
C LEU A 114 7.11 -10.15 5.61
N ALA A 115 6.54 -11.36 5.62
CA ALA A 115 6.05 -12.02 6.85
C ALA A 115 7.12 -12.10 7.96
N SER A 116 8.39 -12.29 7.58
CA SER A 116 9.55 -12.36 8.49
C SER A 116 10.84 -12.03 7.75
N LYS A 117 11.96 -11.97 8.48
CA LYS A 117 13.31 -11.79 7.90
C LYS A 117 13.93 -13.08 7.34
N CYS A 118 13.21 -14.20 7.39
CA CYS A 118 13.70 -15.45 6.85
C CYS A 118 13.81 -15.36 5.31
N LYS A 119 14.80 -16.07 4.75
CA LYS A 119 14.91 -16.21 3.29
C LYS A 119 13.62 -16.80 2.74
N ASN A 120 13.12 -16.22 1.65
CA ASN A 120 11.85 -16.59 1.00
C ASN A 120 10.61 -16.41 1.89
N ALA A 121 10.63 -15.43 2.80
CA ALA A 121 9.43 -15.06 3.54
C ALA A 121 8.29 -14.69 2.59
N ALA A 122 7.06 -15.04 2.97
CA ALA A 122 5.88 -14.74 2.18
C ALA A 122 5.64 -13.23 2.07
N VAL A 123 5.26 -12.77 0.88
CA VAL A 123 4.80 -11.40 0.66
C VAL A 123 3.42 -11.21 1.26
N LYS A 124 3.20 -10.09 1.94
CA LYS A 124 1.98 -9.72 2.64
C LYS A 124 1.51 -8.36 2.15
N LEU A 125 0.36 -8.33 1.50
CA LEU A 125 -0.32 -7.10 1.11
C LEU A 125 -1.00 -6.47 2.32
N ALA A 126 -0.73 -5.19 2.55
CA ALA A 126 -1.20 -4.39 3.68
C ALA A 126 -1.93 -3.11 3.24
N ASP A 127 -2.55 -2.41 4.19
CA ASP A 127 -3.21 -1.11 4.05
C ASP A 127 -4.38 -1.07 3.05
N PHE A 128 -5.59 -1.30 3.58
CA PHE A 128 -6.83 -1.23 2.81
C PHE A 128 -7.58 0.10 3.05
N GLY A 129 -6.91 1.13 3.56
CA GLY A 129 -7.54 2.41 3.91
C GLY A 129 -8.16 3.15 2.71
N LEU A 130 -7.67 2.86 1.50
CA LEU A 130 -8.24 3.35 0.24
C LEU A 130 -9.08 2.33 -0.51
N ALA A 131 -9.24 1.11 0.01
CA ALA A 131 -9.96 0.05 -0.69
C ALA A 131 -11.46 0.32 -0.80
N ILE A 132 -12.07 -0.29 -1.80
CA ILE A 132 -13.50 -0.15 -2.12
C ILE A 132 -14.12 -1.49 -2.42
N GLU A 133 -15.43 -1.57 -2.20
CA GLU A 133 -16.25 -2.71 -2.60
C GLU A 133 -16.94 -2.34 -3.93
N VAL A 134 -16.86 -3.23 -4.91
CA VAL A 134 -17.54 -3.18 -6.20
C VAL A 134 -18.51 -4.36 -6.27
N GLN A 135 -19.81 -4.09 -6.34
CA GLN A 135 -20.85 -5.12 -6.43
C GLN A 135 -21.49 -5.13 -7.83
N GLY A 136 -21.67 -6.32 -8.40
CA GLY A 136 -22.35 -6.52 -9.69
C GLY A 136 -21.69 -5.78 -10.86
N ASP A 137 -22.50 -5.25 -11.77
CA ASP A 137 -22.07 -4.51 -12.96
C ASP A 137 -21.73 -3.03 -12.68
N GLN A 138 -21.88 -2.54 -11.44
CA GLN A 138 -21.39 -1.21 -11.04
C GLN A 138 -19.87 -1.26 -10.85
N GLN A 139 -19.17 -1.29 -11.98
CA GLN A 139 -17.70 -1.26 -12.07
C GLN A 139 -17.13 0.16 -12.05
N ALA A 140 -17.97 1.18 -11.81
CA ALA A 140 -17.64 2.57 -12.03
C ALA A 140 -17.54 3.34 -10.71
N TRP A 141 -16.35 3.35 -10.12
CA TRP A 141 -16.01 4.34 -9.11
C TRP A 141 -15.42 5.58 -9.77
N PHE A 142 -15.75 6.74 -9.19
CA PHE A 142 -15.23 8.03 -9.62
C PHE A 142 -14.40 8.65 -8.50
N GLY A 143 -13.47 9.52 -8.89
CA GLY A 143 -12.66 10.30 -7.97
C GLY A 143 -11.22 9.82 -7.88
N PHE A 144 -10.37 10.72 -7.38
CA PHE A 144 -8.94 10.54 -7.33
C PHE A 144 -8.54 9.85 -6.02
N ALA A 145 -7.99 8.64 -6.10
CA ALA A 145 -7.46 7.90 -4.97
C ALA A 145 -6.24 7.08 -5.42
N GLY A 146 -5.26 6.94 -4.51
CA GLY A 146 -4.02 6.20 -4.73
C GLY A 146 -2.79 7.09 -4.80
N THR A 147 -1.62 6.45 -4.84
CA THR A 147 -0.32 7.12 -4.80
C THR A 147 0.16 7.50 -6.21
N PRO A 148 0.55 8.77 -6.46
CA PRO A 148 1.12 9.19 -7.74
C PRO A 148 2.28 8.29 -8.18
N GLY A 149 2.34 7.96 -9.48
CA GLY A 149 3.32 7.01 -10.02
C GLY A 149 2.78 5.59 -10.24
N TYR A 150 1.76 5.19 -9.47
CA TYR A 150 1.10 3.87 -9.57
C TYR A 150 -0.32 3.96 -10.15
N LEU A 151 -0.82 5.18 -10.36
CA LEU A 151 -2.17 5.43 -10.88
C LEU A 151 -2.30 5.02 -12.35
N SER A 152 -3.41 4.35 -12.66
CA SER A 152 -3.75 4.00 -14.03
C SER A 152 -4.23 5.22 -14.84
N PRO A 153 -4.12 5.19 -16.18
CA PRO A 153 -4.48 6.30 -17.04
C PRO A 153 -5.94 6.77 -16.87
N GLU A 154 -6.87 5.84 -16.68
CA GLU A 154 -8.29 6.13 -16.45
C GLU A 154 -8.53 6.87 -15.11
N VAL A 155 -7.77 6.54 -14.06
CA VAL A 155 -7.83 7.28 -12.79
C VAL A 155 -7.31 8.70 -12.97
N LEU A 156 -6.20 8.88 -13.71
CA LEU A 156 -5.64 10.20 -14.02
C LEU A 156 -6.59 11.04 -14.89
N ARG A 157 -7.30 10.40 -15.82
CA ARG A 157 -8.32 11.03 -16.67
C ARG A 157 -9.66 11.26 -15.95
N LYS A 158 -9.78 10.85 -14.67
CA LYS A 158 -11.01 10.93 -13.86
C LYS A 158 -12.18 10.18 -14.47
N GLU A 159 -11.89 9.11 -15.21
CA GLU A 159 -12.88 8.21 -15.78
C GLU A 159 -13.37 7.22 -14.71
N ALA A 160 -14.46 6.52 -15.03
CA ALA A 160 -14.94 5.40 -14.23
C ALA A 160 -13.90 4.28 -14.21
N TYR A 161 -13.62 3.75 -13.03
CA TYR A 161 -12.66 2.66 -12.88
C TYR A 161 -13.10 1.60 -11.86
N GLY A 162 -12.51 0.42 -11.97
CA GLY A 162 -12.77 -0.74 -11.12
C GLY A 162 -11.52 -1.61 -10.92
N LYS A 163 -11.70 -2.93 -10.85
CA LYS A 163 -10.61 -3.91 -10.62
C LYS A 163 -9.34 -3.73 -11.48
N PRO A 164 -9.40 -3.36 -12.78
CA PRO A 164 -8.21 -3.25 -13.61
C PRO A 164 -7.14 -2.25 -13.12
N VAL A 165 -7.50 -1.26 -12.30
CA VAL A 165 -6.53 -0.28 -11.76
C VAL A 165 -5.46 -0.95 -10.89
N ASP A 166 -5.83 -2.00 -10.16
CA ASP A 166 -4.88 -2.74 -9.32
C ASP A 166 -3.91 -3.55 -10.21
N ILE A 167 -4.38 -4.03 -11.36
CA ILE A 167 -3.54 -4.76 -12.33
C ILE A 167 -2.52 -3.81 -12.97
N TRP A 168 -2.93 -2.58 -13.28
CA TRP A 168 -2.00 -1.54 -13.72
C TRP A 168 -0.89 -1.31 -12.69
N ALA A 169 -1.27 -1.10 -11.42
CA ALA A 169 -0.31 -0.90 -10.34
C ALA A 169 0.63 -2.11 -10.16
N CYS A 170 0.13 -3.35 -10.28
CA CYS A 170 0.96 -4.55 -10.31
C CYS A 170 1.97 -4.52 -11.46
N GLY A 171 1.58 -4.03 -12.64
CA GLY A 171 2.49 -3.85 -13.78
C GLY A 171 3.60 -2.82 -13.51
N VAL A 172 3.26 -1.72 -12.85
CA VAL A 172 4.25 -0.73 -12.38
C VAL A 172 5.22 -1.37 -11.38
N ILE A 173 4.70 -2.12 -10.39
CA ILE A 173 5.52 -2.84 -9.41
C ILE A 173 6.45 -3.83 -10.11
N LEU A 174 5.94 -4.66 -11.03
CA LEU A 174 6.74 -5.62 -11.79
C LEU A 174 7.86 -4.93 -12.58
N TYR A 175 7.56 -3.79 -13.21
CA TYR A 175 8.60 -3.00 -13.89
C TYR A 175 9.70 -2.60 -12.91
N ILE A 176 9.36 -2.08 -11.72
CA ILE A 176 10.35 -1.67 -10.73
C ILE A 176 11.17 -2.88 -10.25
N LEU A 177 10.53 -4.04 -10.04
CA LEU A 177 11.23 -5.28 -9.65
C LEU A 177 12.27 -5.70 -10.70
N LEU A 178 11.98 -5.51 -12.00
CA LEU A 178 12.89 -5.92 -13.09
C LEU A 178 13.96 -4.86 -13.42
N VAL A 179 13.60 -3.59 -13.33
CA VAL A 179 14.41 -2.48 -13.85
C VAL A 179 15.17 -1.76 -12.73
N GLY A 180 14.69 -1.85 -11.49
CA GLY A 180 15.32 -1.26 -10.32
C GLY A 180 15.21 0.27 -10.22
N TYR A 181 14.27 0.89 -10.95
CA TYR A 181 13.88 2.29 -10.75
C TYR A 181 12.42 2.54 -11.15
N PRO A 182 11.76 3.60 -10.62
CA PRO A 182 10.38 3.93 -10.97
C PRO A 182 10.19 4.31 -12.44
N LEU A 183 9.07 3.87 -13.04
CA LEU A 183 8.64 4.23 -14.41
C LEU A 183 8.61 5.76 -14.65
N LEU A 184 8.16 6.51 -13.65
CA LEU A 184 8.05 7.97 -13.68
C LEU A 184 9.06 8.57 -12.68
N GLY A 185 10.33 8.68 -13.08
CA GLY A 185 11.44 8.84 -12.13
C GLY A 185 12.66 9.65 -12.58
N ARG A 186 12.51 10.70 -13.40
CA ARG A 186 13.56 11.75 -13.50
C ARG A 186 13.31 12.97 -12.60
N GLY A 187 12.25 13.01 -11.78
CA GLY A 187 11.93 14.23 -11.02
C GLY A 187 11.09 14.13 -9.74
N SER A 188 10.71 12.94 -9.25
CA SER A 188 9.96 12.80 -7.99
C SER A 188 10.67 11.84 -7.04
N ALA A 189 10.64 12.20 -5.75
CA ALA A 189 11.54 11.81 -4.65
C ALA A 189 11.58 10.31 -4.24
N GLN A 190 11.30 9.38 -5.15
CA GLN A 190 11.38 7.93 -4.91
C GLN A 190 12.33 7.21 -5.89
N ALA A 191 13.24 7.93 -6.54
CA ALA A 191 14.33 7.28 -7.25
C ALA A 191 15.17 6.49 -6.24
N LEU A 192 15.32 5.18 -6.46
CA LEU A 192 16.34 4.41 -5.76
C LEU A 192 17.68 5.14 -5.95
N PRO A 193 18.44 5.40 -4.86
CA PRO A 193 19.72 6.08 -4.94
C PRO A 193 20.55 5.53 -6.10
N ALA A 194 21.16 6.41 -6.90
CA ALA A 194 21.92 6.01 -8.10
C ALA A 194 23.01 4.96 -7.81
N ASP A 195 23.50 4.90 -6.56
CA ASP A 195 24.43 3.88 -6.06
C ASP A 195 23.77 2.49 -5.90
N GLN A 196 22.51 2.43 -5.45
CA GLN A 196 21.74 1.19 -5.25
C GLN A 196 21.17 0.61 -6.55
N SER A 197 20.96 1.43 -7.59
CA SER A 197 20.59 0.96 -8.94
C SER A 197 21.65 0.08 -9.62
N ARG A 198 22.88 0.00 -9.05
CA ARG A 198 23.92 -0.91 -9.55
C ARG A 198 23.70 -2.36 -9.11
N GLY A 199 23.11 -2.60 -7.94
CA GLY A 199 22.84 -3.95 -7.41
C GLY A 199 21.65 -4.64 -8.08
N LEU A 200 20.74 -3.87 -8.67
CA LEU A 200 19.56 -4.37 -9.39
C LEU A 200 19.79 -4.58 -10.90
N ARG A 201 21.03 -4.42 -11.38
CA ARG A 201 21.35 -4.79 -12.77
C ARG A 201 21.30 -6.30 -12.89
N LEU A 202 20.17 -6.82 -13.37
CA LEU A 202 20.07 -8.18 -13.85
C LEU A 202 21.28 -8.45 -14.76
N PRO A 203 22.07 -9.51 -14.51
CA PRO A 203 23.08 -9.92 -15.46
C PRO A 203 22.35 -10.28 -16.75
N LEU A 204 22.59 -9.50 -17.80
CA LEU A 204 22.10 -9.84 -19.14
C LEU A 204 22.73 -11.18 -19.55
N PRO A 205 21.99 -12.04 -20.27
CA PRO A 205 22.52 -13.30 -20.80
C PRO A 205 23.70 -13.10 -21.76
#